data_AF-A0A430QNA6-F1
#
_entry.id   AF-A0A430QNA6-F1
#
_cell.length_a   1.000
_cell.length_b   1.000
_cell.length_c   1.000
_cell.angle_alpha   90.00
_cell.angle_beta   90.00
_cell.angle_gamma   90.00
#
_symmetry.space_group_name_H-M   'P 1'
#
loop_
_entity.id
_entity.type
_entity.pdbx_description
1 polymer ?
#
loop_
_entity_poly.entity_id
_entity_poly.type
_entity_poly.pdbx_seq_one_letter_code
_entity_poly.pdbx_strand_id
1 'polypeptide(L)'
;MGDLDSSHVTLVDGSVLESGGQILRNAVSIAVITKRPIEVCNIRAGRQNPGLRWLFLLLVDFVPRSQHAAALELASRVCCGHLSSCAVGSTEIRLIPGQISPGSYEADAKTAGSVSLMLQAVAPVLAFASNQSELLLRGGTDTLFAPPINYMIEVTYKNTKTKVCQLIMLMALAKGNSEIRCGPLTLHTKTAIYVAEHLLGVSYLIVLHINYVKLAFNTYFVDEYVFINAINSCTVLKHNSGYSN
;
A
#
# COMPACT_ATOMS: atom_id res chain seq x y z
N MET A 1 -7.73 -2.54 -27.09
CA MET A 1 -6.67 -3.17 -26.28
C MET A 1 -5.39 -2.40 -26.59
N GLY A 2 -5.04 -1.42 -25.76
CA GLY A 2 -3.75 -0.75 -25.88
C GLY A 2 -2.77 -1.53 -25.03
N ASP A 3 -1.85 -2.27 -25.65
CA ASP A 3 -0.67 -2.78 -24.95
C ASP A 3 0.08 -1.57 -24.41
N LEU A 4 -0.11 -1.29 -23.11
CA LEU A 4 0.69 -0.32 -22.40
C LEU A 4 2.04 -1.01 -22.13
N ASP A 5 3.03 -0.61 -22.93
CA ASP A 5 4.38 -1.13 -23.02
C ASP A 5 5.00 -1.51 -21.66
N SER A 6 5.28 -2.80 -21.48
CA SER A 6 5.87 -3.36 -20.26
C SER A 6 7.34 -2.96 -20.05
N SER A 7 7.95 -2.30 -21.03
CA SER A 7 9.33 -1.81 -20.97
C SER A 7 9.46 -0.38 -20.44
N HIS A 8 8.38 0.41 -20.44
CA HIS A 8 8.39 1.78 -19.97
C HIS A 8 8.28 1.84 -18.43
N VAL A 9 9.31 2.41 -17.78
CA VAL A 9 9.30 2.65 -16.32
C VAL A 9 8.52 3.93 -16.04
N THR A 10 7.49 3.86 -15.21
CA THR A 10 6.73 5.04 -14.80
C THR A 10 7.38 5.72 -13.59
N LEU A 11 7.74 7.00 -13.74
CA LEU A 11 8.27 7.83 -12.67
C LEU A 11 7.15 8.33 -11.75
N VAL A 12 7.38 8.26 -10.43
CA VAL A 12 6.48 8.77 -9.39
C VAL A 12 7.25 9.70 -8.47
N ASP A 13 6.79 10.95 -8.36
CA ASP A 13 7.41 11.92 -7.45
C ASP A 13 6.87 11.78 -6.02
N GLY A 14 7.71 11.27 -5.12
CA GLY A 14 7.41 11.03 -3.71
C GLY A 14 7.29 12.30 -2.86
N SER A 15 7.57 13.48 -3.41
CA SER A 15 7.40 14.78 -2.73
C SER A 15 5.96 15.30 -2.79
N VAL A 16 5.16 14.79 -3.72
CA VAL A 16 3.81 15.29 -3.99
C VAL A 16 2.89 15.09 -2.77
N LEU A 17 2.09 16.13 -2.49
CA LEU A 17 1.08 16.18 -1.43
C LEU A 17 1.65 15.90 -0.03
N GLU A 18 1.48 14.69 0.50
CA GLU A 18 1.86 14.36 1.87
C GLU A 18 3.35 14.22 2.10
N SER A 19 4.13 14.05 1.03
CA SER A 19 5.54 13.69 1.13
C SER A 19 5.75 12.54 2.14
N GLY A 20 4.84 11.56 2.12
CA GLY A 20 4.68 10.55 3.17
C GLY A 20 4.87 9.13 2.66
N GLY A 21 4.89 8.14 3.55
CA GLY A 21 5.05 6.73 3.14
C GLY A 21 3.86 6.14 2.36
N GLN A 22 2.73 6.86 2.24
CA GLN A 22 1.54 6.36 1.57
C GLN A 22 1.66 6.34 0.04
N ILE A 23 2.27 7.36 -0.55
CA ILE A 23 2.53 7.40 -2.00
C ILE A 23 3.32 6.16 -2.42
N LEU A 24 4.33 5.81 -1.64
CA LEU A 24 5.20 4.67 -1.85
C LEU A 24 4.45 3.34 -1.77
N ARG A 25 3.64 3.13 -0.72
CA ARG A 25 2.85 1.89 -0.58
C ARG A 25 1.86 1.74 -1.73
N ASN A 26 1.12 2.79 -2.05
CA ASN A 26 0.12 2.74 -3.11
C ASN A 26 0.74 2.51 -4.49
N ALA A 27 1.83 3.22 -4.79
CA ALA A 27 2.53 3.09 -6.06
C ALA A 27 3.03 1.67 -6.27
N VAL A 28 3.62 1.06 -5.24
CA VAL A 28 4.14 -0.31 -5.29
C VAL A 28 3.02 -1.34 -5.44
N SER A 29 1.93 -1.22 -4.68
CA SER A 29 0.79 -2.14 -4.83
C SER A 29 0.22 -2.08 -6.26
N ILE A 30 0.00 -0.88 -6.79
CA ILE A 30 -0.54 -0.69 -8.15
C ILE A 30 0.45 -1.21 -9.19
N ALA A 31 1.74 -0.89 -9.08
CA ALA A 31 2.78 -1.38 -9.99
C ALA A 31 2.79 -2.90 -10.06
N VAL A 32 2.72 -3.57 -8.91
CA VAL A 32 2.68 -5.04 -8.84
C VAL A 32 1.41 -5.60 -9.48
N ILE A 33 0.24 -5.08 -9.13
CA ILE A 33 -1.05 -5.58 -9.66
C ILE A 33 -1.14 -5.38 -11.17
N THR A 34 -0.64 -4.25 -11.67
CA THR A 34 -0.67 -3.90 -13.10
C THR A 34 0.53 -4.44 -13.88
N LYS A 35 1.50 -5.06 -13.21
CA LYS A 35 2.78 -5.52 -13.78
C LYS A 35 3.54 -4.40 -14.53
N ARG A 36 3.49 -3.18 -14.01
CA ARG A 36 4.19 -2.02 -14.60
C ARG A 36 5.43 -1.65 -13.79
N PRO A 37 6.61 -1.57 -14.41
CA PRO A 37 7.80 -1.06 -13.72
C PRO A 37 7.61 0.37 -13.24
N ILE A 38 8.09 0.68 -12.04
CA ILE A 38 8.04 2.02 -11.47
C ILE A 38 9.39 2.45 -10.90
N GLU A 39 9.59 3.76 -10.87
CA GLU A 39 10.65 4.43 -10.13
C GLU A 39 10.03 5.52 -9.27
N VAL A 40 10.31 5.51 -7.97
CA VAL A 40 9.81 6.53 -7.04
C VAL A 40 10.99 7.35 -6.57
N CYS A 41 10.99 8.65 -6.85
CA CYS A 41 12.02 9.60 -6.41
C CYS A 41 11.52 10.48 -5.26
N ASN A 42 12.39 11.30 -4.67
CA ASN A 42 12.04 12.28 -3.62
C ASN A 42 11.26 11.69 -2.44
N ILE A 43 11.55 10.44 -2.08
CA ILE A 43 10.83 9.73 -1.02
C ILE A 43 10.94 10.53 0.27
N ARG A 44 9.78 10.96 0.80
CA ARG A 44 9.66 11.71 2.05
C ARG A 44 10.41 13.05 2.09
N ALA A 45 10.60 13.71 0.94
CA ALA A 45 11.34 14.98 0.84
C ALA A 45 10.80 16.09 1.77
N GLY A 46 9.47 16.19 1.96
CA GLY A 46 8.83 17.17 2.85
C GLY A 46 8.86 16.83 4.35
N ARG A 47 9.66 15.87 4.81
CA ARG A 47 9.76 15.48 6.25
C ARG A 47 11.14 15.82 6.80
N GLN A 48 11.20 16.09 8.11
CA GLN A 48 12.47 16.38 8.82
C GLN A 48 13.55 15.30 8.58
N ASN A 49 13.16 14.04 8.41
CA ASN A 49 14.03 12.93 8.05
C ASN A 49 13.57 12.30 6.73
N PRO A 50 14.08 12.74 5.56
CA PRO A 50 13.74 12.19 4.24
C PRO A 50 14.15 10.71 4.05
N GLY A 51 13.72 10.12 2.94
CA GLY A 51 14.05 8.74 2.54
C GLY A 51 13.36 7.64 3.34
N LEU A 52 13.75 6.38 3.12
CA LEU A 52 13.24 5.22 3.87
C LEU A 52 13.60 5.35 5.38
N ARG A 53 12.58 5.44 6.23
CA ARG A 53 12.66 5.91 7.64
C ARG A 53 13.67 5.13 8.50
N TRP A 54 14.64 5.84 9.06
CA TRP A 54 15.51 5.36 10.13
C TRP A 54 14.80 5.39 11.50
N LEU A 55 15.02 4.38 12.35
CA LEU A 55 14.76 4.45 13.79
C LEU A 55 16.11 4.37 14.49
N PHE A 56 16.53 5.45 15.15
CA PHE A 56 17.73 5.44 15.99
C PHE A 56 17.46 4.52 17.16
N LEU A 57 18.24 3.46 17.32
CA LEU A 57 18.77 3.12 18.63
C LEU A 57 20.13 2.48 18.40
N LEU A 58 21.16 3.13 18.95
CA LEU A 58 22.49 2.55 19.12
C LEU A 58 22.34 1.23 19.88
N LEU A 59 22.86 0.14 19.31
CA LEU A 59 23.67 -0.91 19.94
C LEU A 59 23.68 -2.17 19.06
N VAL A 60 24.88 -2.55 18.61
CA VAL A 60 25.36 -3.86 18.09
C VAL A 60 24.58 -4.60 16.99
N ASP A 61 25.26 -4.82 15.85
CA ASP A 61 25.06 -5.84 14.79
C ASP A 61 23.68 -6.04 14.14
N PHE A 62 22.70 -5.16 14.40
CA PHE A 62 21.37 -5.26 13.80
C PHE A 62 21.14 -4.17 12.75
N VAL A 63 21.01 -4.55 11.48
CA VAL A 63 20.68 -3.63 10.38
C VAL A 63 19.27 -3.03 10.66
N PRO A 64 19.15 -1.71 10.93
CA PRO A 64 17.85 -1.12 11.20
C PRO A 64 17.02 -1.15 9.91
N ARG A 65 15.91 -1.90 9.90
CA ARG A 65 15.01 -1.97 8.75
C ARG A 65 13.80 -1.07 8.98
N SER A 66 13.54 -0.17 8.03
CA SER A 66 12.34 0.66 8.07
C SER A 66 11.12 -0.20 7.71
N GLN A 67 9.96 0.04 8.34
CA GLN A 67 8.69 -0.60 7.95
C GLN A 67 8.38 -0.46 6.43
N HIS A 68 8.86 0.62 5.81
CA HIS A 68 8.69 0.86 4.37
C HIS A 68 9.57 -0.11 3.57
N ALA A 69 10.85 -0.24 3.92
CA ALA A 69 11.74 -1.20 3.28
C ALA A 69 11.23 -2.64 3.44
N ALA A 70 10.79 -3.02 4.64
CA ALA A 70 10.20 -4.34 4.89
C ALA A 70 8.95 -4.59 4.01
N ALA A 71 8.07 -3.59 3.87
CA ALA A 71 6.90 -3.68 3.00
C ALA A 71 7.26 -3.81 1.51
N LEU A 72 8.24 -3.03 1.04
CA LEU A 72 8.69 -3.05 -0.35
C LEU A 72 9.36 -4.36 -0.74
N GLU A 73 10.27 -4.85 0.10
CA GLU A 73 10.93 -6.13 -0.12
C GLU A 73 9.93 -7.30 -0.09
N LEU A 74 8.95 -7.23 0.82
CA LEU A 74 7.86 -8.20 0.84
C LEU A 74 7.05 -8.15 -0.46
N ALA A 75 6.68 -6.97 -0.94
CA ALA A 75 5.97 -6.82 -2.22
C ALA A 75 6.80 -7.37 -3.40
N SER A 76 8.11 -7.11 -3.43
CA SER A 76 9.04 -7.66 -4.43
C SER A 76 9.09 -9.19 -4.40
N ARG A 77 9.11 -9.80 -3.21
CA ARG A 77 9.07 -11.26 -3.07
C ARG A 77 7.74 -11.86 -3.50
N VAL A 78 6.62 -11.24 -3.12
CA VAL A 78 5.28 -11.68 -3.48
C VAL A 78 5.09 -11.71 -5.00
N CYS A 79 5.66 -10.75 -5.73
CA CYS A 79 5.57 -10.70 -7.18
C CYS A 79 6.76 -11.31 -7.92
N CYS A 80 7.68 -11.99 -7.24
CA CYS A 80 8.93 -12.47 -7.83
C CYS A 80 9.66 -11.38 -8.66
N GLY A 81 9.54 -10.13 -8.22
CA GLY A 81 10.05 -8.95 -8.91
C GLY A 81 11.45 -8.55 -8.46
N HIS A 82 12.03 -7.59 -9.16
CA HIS A 82 13.33 -7.03 -8.86
C HIS A 82 13.19 -5.62 -8.26
N LEU A 83 13.67 -5.46 -7.02
CA LEU A 83 13.70 -4.19 -6.30
C LEU A 83 15.15 -3.71 -6.13
N SER A 84 15.40 -2.46 -6.49
CA SER A 84 16.71 -1.81 -6.40
C SER A 84 16.61 -0.46 -5.68
N SER A 85 17.75 0.03 -5.17
CA SER A 85 17.86 1.25 -4.36
C SER A 85 17.03 1.27 -3.07
N CYS A 86 16.63 0.11 -2.54
CA CYS A 86 15.78 0.01 -1.34
C CYS A 86 16.57 -0.07 -0.02
N ALA A 87 17.65 0.69 0.12
CA ALA A 87 18.41 0.79 1.37
C ALA A 87 17.78 1.81 2.34
N VAL A 88 18.01 1.66 3.65
CA VAL A 88 17.58 2.68 4.63
C VAL A 88 18.22 4.03 4.31
N GLY A 89 17.44 5.11 4.42
CA GLY A 89 17.85 6.45 4.01
C GLY A 89 17.71 6.72 2.50
N SER A 90 17.44 5.71 1.67
CA SER A 90 17.25 5.93 0.24
C SER A 90 16.08 6.86 -0.06
N THR A 91 16.32 7.82 -0.94
CA THR A 91 15.33 8.77 -1.46
C THR A 91 14.71 8.31 -2.77
N GLU A 92 15.17 7.18 -3.30
CA GLU A 92 14.70 6.60 -4.55
C GLU A 92 14.54 5.08 -4.43
N ILE A 93 13.58 4.50 -5.16
CA ILE A 93 13.49 3.05 -5.37
C ILE A 93 13.09 2.78 -6.80
N ARG A 94 13.51 1.63 -7.32
CA ARG A 94 13.04 1.12 -8.62
C ARG A 94 12.57 -0.31 -8.47
N LEU A 95 11.35 -0.57 -8.90
CA LEU A 95 10.68 -1.87 -8.82
C LEU A 95 10.29 -2.32 -10.23
N ILE A 96 10.78 -3.49 -10.63
CA ILE A 96 10.29 -4.23 -11.79
C ILE A 96 9.45 -5.39 -11.26
N PRO A 97 8.11 -5.31 -11.33
CA PRO A 97 7.25 -6.38 -10.84
C PRO A 97 7.28 -7.60 -11.76
N GLY A 98 7.20 -8.80 -11.18
CA GLY A 98 7.00 -10.05 -11.90
C GLY A 98 5.57 -10.59 -11.73
N GLN A 99 5.43 -11.91 -11.74
CA GLN A 99 4.16 -12.59 -11.50
C GLN A 99 3.85 -12.67 -10.00
N ILE A 100 2.64 -12.28 -9.60
CA ILE A 100 2.15 -12.49 -8.23
C ILE A 100 2.07 -14.01 -7.97
N SER A 101 2.83 -14.47 -6.99
CA SER A 101 2.81 -15.86 -6.52
C SER A 101 2.00 -15.96 -5.23
N PRO A 102 1.08 -16.92 -5.09
CA PRO A 102 0.54 -17.27 -3.79
C PRO A 102 1.59 -17.99 -2.93
N GLY A 103 1.42 -17.96 -1.61
CA GLY A 103 2.29 -18.70 -0.69
C GLY A 103 2.26 -18.17 0.73
N SER A 104 3.16 -18.70 1.57
CA SER A 104 3.38 -18.21 2.93
C SER A 104 4.55 -17.23 2.95
N TYR A 105 4.28 -16.01 3.42
CA TYR A 105 5.26 -14.94 3.48
C TYR A 105 5.44 -14.44 4.90
N GLU A 106 6.68 -14.15 5.27
CA GLU A 106 7.02 -13.50 6.53
C GLU A 106 7.72 -12.17 6.27
N ALA A 107 7.34 -11.12 6.99
CA ALA A 107 8.07 -9.87 7.06
C ALA A 107 8.14 -9.34 8.50
N ASP A 108 9.33 -8.88 8.86
CA ASP A 108 9.61 -8.35 10.18
C ASP A 108 10.16 -6.93 10.03
N ALA A 109 9.49 -5.98 10.69
CA ALA A 109 9.93 -4.60 10.73
C ALA A 109 11.24 -4.42 11.52
N LYS A 110 11.65 -5.43 12.30
CA LYS A 110 12.88 -5.45 13.13
C LYS A 110 12.99 -4.29 14.13
N THR A 111 11.91 -3.52 14.27
CA THR A 111 11.76 -2.26 15.00
C THR A 111 10.29 -2.13 15.43
N ALA A 112 9.94 -1.04 16.13
CA ALA A 112 8.54 -0.66 16.39
C ALA A 112 7.77 -0.19 15.13
N GLY A 113 8.23 -0.56 13.92
CA GLY A 113 7.55 -0.29 12.67
C GLY A 113 6.18 -0.97 12.58
N SER A 114 5.22 -0.30 11.97
CA SER A 114 3.81 -0.69 11.98
C SER A 114 3.50 -1.88 11.07
N VAL A 115 2.93 -2.95 11.65
CA VAL A 115 2.44 -4.10 10.87
C VAL A 115 1.27 -3.73 9.97
N SER A 116 0.41 -2.78 10.38
CA SER A 116 -0.73 -2.35 9.57
C SER A 116 -0.30 -1.61 8.30
N LEU A 117 0.85 -0.94 8.34
CA LEU A 117 1.42 -0.28 7.16
C LEU A 117 2.09 -1.26 6.20
N MET A 118 2.73 -2.32 6.70
CA MET A 118 3.19 -3.42 5.85
C MET A 118 2.01 -4.14 5.19
N LEU A 119 0.94 -4.39 5.96
CA LEU A 119 -0.29 -4.99 5.47
C LEU A 119 -0.94 -4.15 4.36
N GLN A 120 -1.00 -2.82 4.52
CA GLN A 120 -1.55 -1.92 3.49
C GLN A 120 -0.88 -2.02 2.12
N ALA A 121 0.42 -2.32 2.07
CA ALA A 121 1.14 -2.43 0.80
C ALA A 121 0.92 -3.78 0.11
N VAL A 122 0.76 -4.85 0.89
CA VAL A 122 0.86 -6.23 0.38
C VAL A 122 -0.49 -6.94 0.32
N ALA A 123 -1.43 -6.63 1.22
CA ALA A 123 -2.76 -7.22 1.18
C ALA A 123 -3.49 -6.97 -0.16
N PRO A 124 -3.47 -5.75 -0.75
CA PRO A 124 -4.08 -5.55 -2.06
C PRO A 124 -3.39 -6.33 -3.17
N VAL A 125 -2.11 -6.67 -3.03
CA VAL A 125 -1.38 -7.47 -4.02
C VAL A 125 -1.79 -8.94 -3.91
N LEU A 126 -1.77 -9.50 -2.70
CA LEU A 126 -2.14 -10.90 -2.45
C LEU A 126 -3.61 -11.18 -2.75
N ALA A 127 -4.47 -10.16 -2.70
CA ALA A 127 -5.84 -10.21 -3.21
C ALA A 127 -5.93 -10.63 -4.68
N PHE A 128 -4.89 -10.35 -5.50
CA PHE A 128 -4.79 -10.73 -6.91
C PHE A 128 -3.92 -11.98 -7.14
N ALA A 129 -3.52 -12.67 -6.07
CA ALA A 129 -2.85 -13.96 -6.20
C ALA A 129 -3.83 -15.03 -6.69
N SER A 130 -3.32 -16.03 -7.41
CA SER A 130 -4.16 -17.08 -8.00
C SER A 130 -4.76 -18.05 -6.97
N ASN A 131 -4.22 -18.09 -5.75
CA ASN A 131 -4.65 -18.95 -4.65
C ASN A 131 -4.48 -18.23 -3.30
N GLN A 132 -5.01 -18.85 -2.23
CA GLN A 132 -4.84 -18.37 -0.87
C GLN A 132 -3.35 -18.19 -0.51
N SER A 133 -3.07 -17.13 0.24
CA SER A 133 -1.74 -16.83 0.77
C SER A 133 -1.81 -16.60 2.27
N GLU A 134 -0.70 -16.87 2.96
CA GLU A 134 -0.55 -16.63 4.39
C GLU A 134 0.50 -15.54 4.60
N LEU A 135 0.24 -14.64 5.54
CA LEU A 135 1.13 -13.54 5.82
C LEU A 135 1.40 -13.40 7.32
N LEU A 136 2.65 -13.60 7.70
CA LEU A 136 3.15 -13.37 9.06
C LEU A 136 3.89 -12.04 9.12
N LEU A 137 3.33 -11.06 9.85
CA LEU A 137 3.92 -9.74 10.02
C LEU A 137 4.36 -9.53 11.48
N ARG A 138 5.62 -9.13 11.68
CA ARG A 138 6.19 -8.79 13.00
C ARG A 138 6.54 -7.31 13.08
N GLY A 139 6.15 -6.66 14.16
CA GLY A 139 6.35 -5.23 14.38
C GLY A 139 5.34 -4.66 15.38
N GLY A 140 5.23 -3.33 15.45
CA GLY A 140 4.26 -2.66 16.31
C GLY A 140 2.82 -2.77 15.79
N THR A 141 1.91 -3.25 16.64
CA THR A 141 0.46 -3.38 16.34
C THR A 141 -0.33 -2.10 16.58
N ASP A 142 0.17 -1.26 17.49
CA ASP A 142 -0.48 -0.05 18.00
C ASP A 142 0.54 1.10 18.01
N THR A 143 0.88 1.56 16.81
CA THR A 143 1.95 2.53 16.59
C THR A 143 1.41 3.93 16.34
N LEU A 144 2.10 4.94 16.89
CA LEU A 144 1.75 6.34 16.64
C LEU A 144 1.79 6.64 15.14
N PHE A 145 0.77 7.35 14.65
CA PHE A 145 0.61 7.73 13.24
C PHE A 145 0.33 6.58 12.24
N ALA A 146 0.03 5.38 12.72
CA ALA A 146 -0.52 4.29 11.93
C ALA A 146 -1.90 3.88 12.46
N PRO A 147 -2.80 3.32 11.63
CA PRO A 147 -4.01 2.71 12.14
C PRO A 147 -3.64 1.49 13.00
N PRO A 148 -4.24 1.32 14.20
CA PRO A 148 -4.15 0.09 14.97
C PRO A 148 -4.51 -1.12 14.11
N ILE A 149 -3.85 -2.26 14.31
CA ILE A 149 -4.15 -3.46 13.51
C ILE A 149 -5.60 -3.93 13.68
N ASN A 150 -6.15 -3.84 14.90
CA ASN A 150 -7.55 -4.22 15.17
C ASN A 150 -8.52 -3.36 14.34
N TYR A 151 -8.22 -2.08 14.13
CA TYR A 151 -9.01 -1.22 13.26
C TYR A 151 -8.97 -1.72 11.81
N MET A 152 -7.84 -2.22 11.31
CA MET A 152 -7.77 -2.79 9.96
C MET A 152 -8.60 -4.08 9.80
N ILE A 153 -8.74 -4.87 10.88
CA ILE A 153 -9.48 -6.14 10.88
C ILE A 153 -10.99 -5.91 11.03
N GLU A 154 -11.38 -5.01 11.94
CA GLU A 154 -12.79 -4.79 12.33
C GLU A 154 -13.55 -3.86 11.37
N VAL A 155 -12.85 -3.09 10.53
CA VAL A 155 -13.45 -2.13 9.59
C VAL A 155 -14.24 -2.81 8.46
N THR A 156 -14.13 -4.12 8.28
CA THR A 156 -14.91 -4.85 7.28
C THR A 156 -16.41 -4.96 7.60
N TYR A 157 -16.91 -4.57 8.80
CA TYR A 157 -18.35 -4.76 9.08
C TYR A 157 -19.16 -3.66 9.79
N LYS A 158 -18.61 -2.75 10.62
CA LYS A 158 -19.52 -1.89 11.46
C LYS A 158 -19.14 -0.44 11.78
N ASN A 159 -18.02 0.13 11.34
CA ASN A 159 -17.64 1.50 11.75
C ASN A 159 -17.62 2.51 10.59
N THR A 160 -18.48 3.54 10.71
CA THR A 160 -18.66 4.68 9.78
C THR A 160 -17.44 5.58 9.59
N LYS A 161 -16.28 5.22 10.15
CA LYS A 161 -15.02 5.96 10.02
C LYS A 161 -14.03 5.24 9.11
N THR A 162 -14.47 4.39 8.18
CA THR A 162 -13.55 3.76 7.20
C THR A 162 -12.65 4.81 6.58
N LYS A 163 -11.33 4.64 6.71
CA LYS A 163 -10.37 5.54 6.07
C LYS A 163 -10.46 5.34 4.57
N VAL A 164 -11.24 6.20 3.91
CA VAL A 164 -11.52 6.19 2.46
C VAL A 164 -10.26 5.99 1.63
N CYS A 165 -9.14 6.57 2.07
CA CYS A 165 -7.84 6.44 1.41
C CYS A 165 -7.36 4.99 1.20
N GLN A 166 -7.80 4.04 2.03
CA GLN A 166 -7.51 2.61 1.89
C GLN A 166 -8.37 1.95 0.82
N LEU A 167 -9.57 2.46 0.58
CA LEU A 167 -10.50 1.92 -0.42
C LEU A 167 -10.25 2.49 -1.83
N ILE A 168 -9.63 3.68 -1.94
CA ILE A 168 -9.38 4.33 -3.24
C ILE A 168 -8.67 3.41 -4.24
N MET A 169 -7.68 2.63 -3.79
CA MET A 169 -6.96 1.72 -4.67
C MET A 169 -7.85 0.56 -5.15
N LEU A 170 -8.58 -0.06 -4.22
CA LEU A 170 -9.51 -1.15 -4.53
C LEU A 170 -10.60 -0.67 -5.49
N MET A 171 -11.12 0.53 -5.25
CA MET A 171 -12.02 1.25 -6.13
C MET A 171 -11.41 1.43 -7.53
N ALA A 172 -10.21 2.01 -7.63
CA ALA A 172 -9.54 2.23 -8.92
C ALA A 172 -9.31 0.96 -9.74
N LEU A 173 -9.17 -0.19 -9.07
CA LEU A 173 -8.91 -1.49 -9.69
C LEU A 173 -10.18 -2.31 -9.93
N ALA A 174 -11.32 -1.95 -9.34
CA ALA A 174 -12.57 -2.67 -9.53
C ALA A 174 -13.11 -2.46 -10.95
N LYS A 175 -13.84 -3.45 -11.49
CA LYS A 175 -14.52 -3.32 -12.79
C LYS A 175 -15.83 -2.53 -12.65
N GLY A 176 -16.09 -1.61 -13.57
CA GLY A 176 -17.35 -0.87 -13.65
C GLY A 176 -17.33 0.42 -12.85
N ASN A 177 -18.50 0.88 -12.41
CA ASN A 177 -18.61 2.09 -11.62
C ASN A 177 -18.57 1.75 -10.14
N SER A 178 -17.69 2.38 -9.36
CA SER A 178 -17.95 2.43 -7.91
C SER A 178 -17.93 3.84 -7.35
N GLU A 179 -18.68 3.97 -6.26
CA GLU A 179 -19.01 5.22 -5.61
C GLU A 179 -18.82 5.04 -4.10
N ILE A 180 -18.26 6.05 -3.45
CA ILE A 180 -18.25 6.14 -2.01
C ILE A 180 -18.67 7.54 -1.56
N ARG A 181 -19.43 7.60 -0.48
CA ARG A 181 -19.76 8.83 0.22
C ARG A 181 -18.91 8.91 1.48
N CYS A 182 -18.30 10.07 1.70
CA CYS A 182 -17.42 10.29 2.83
C CYS A 182 -17.46 11.72 3.33
N GLY A 183 -16.83 11.97 4.48
CA GLY A 183 -16.58 13.34 4.93
C GLY A 183 -15.54 14.08 4.06
N PRO A 184 -15.04 15.24 4.52
CA PRO A 184 -14.02 16.00 3.82
C PRO A 184 -12.80 15.15 3.44
N LEU A 185 -12.25 15.39 2.24
CA LEU A 185 -11.10 14.62 1.74
C LEU A 185 -9.84 14.97 2.53
N THR A 186 -9.29 13.96 3.20
CA THR A 186 -7.98 14.03 3.83
C THR A 186 -6.87 14.12 2.78
N LEU A 187 -5.69 14.61 3.18
CA LEU A 187 -4.51 14.61 2.31
C LEU A 187 -4.10 13.18 1.91
N HIS A 188 -4.37 12.18 2.77
CA HIS A 188 -4.14 10.77 2.52
C HIS A 188 -5.04 10.25 1.38
N THR A 189 -6.30 10.70 1.36
CA THR A 189 -7.26 10.35 0.31
C THR A 189 -6.85 11.00 -1.01
N LYS A 190 -6.46 12.28 -0.99
CA LYS A 190 -5.98 12.99 -2.19
C LYS A 190 -4.72 12.34 -2.78
N THR A 191 -3.79 11.90 -1.93
CA THR A 191 -2.58 11.19 -2.37
C THR A 191 -2.92 9.85 -3.01
N ALA A 192 -3.86 9.10 -2.45
CA ALA A 192 -4.30 7.85 -3.05
C ALA A 192 -4.96 8.06 -4.42
N ILE A 193 -5.78 9.11 -4.57
CA ILE A 193 -6.39 9.50 -5.84
C ILE A 193 -5.30 9.84 -6.86
N TYR A 194 -4.38 10.76 -6.50
CA TYR A 194 -3.28 11.16 -7.38
C TYR A 194 -2.47 9.98 -7.91
N VAL A 195 -2.08 9.05 -7.03
CA VAL A 195 -1.32 7.86 -7.45
C VAL A 195 -2.13 6.96 -8.39
N ALA A 196 -3.41 6.77 -8.10
CA ALA A 196 -4.30 5.98 -8.96
C ALA A 196 -4.46 6.63 -10.34
N GLU A 197 -4.72 7.94 -10.41
CA GLU A 197 -4.83 8.66 -11.69
C GLU A 197 -3.53 8.58 -12.49
N HIS A 198 -2.38 8.79 -11.84
CA HIS A 198 -1.07 8.78 -12.50
C HIS A 198 -0.65 7.40 -13.01
N LEU A 199 -0.90 6.33 -12.24
CA LEU A 199 -0.44 4.99 -12.60
C LEU A 199 -1.45 4.18 -13.41
N LEU A 200 -2.76 4.42 -13.23
CA LEU A 200 -3.82 3.68 -13.89
C LEU A 200 -4.47 4.47 -15.04
N GLY A 201 -4.23 5.79 -15.13
CA GLY A 201 -4.90 6.64 -16.12
C GLY A 201 -6.40 6.81 -15.86
N VAL A 202 -6.85 6.57 -14.62
CA VAL A 202 -8.24 6.76 -14.21
C VAL A 202 -8.51 8.23 -13.89
N SER A 203 -9.77 8.62 -13.80
CA SER A 203 -10.17 9.96 -13.36
C SER A 203 -11.29 9.88 -12.34
N TYR A 204 -11.22 10.70 -11.29
CA TYR A 204 -12.24 10.73 -10.25
C TYR A 204 -13.20 11.91 -10.43
N LEU A 205 -14.50 11.60 -10.35
CA LEU A 205 -15.52 12.63 -10.20
C LEU A 205 -15.75 12.91 -8.70
N ILE A 206 -15.46 14.13 -8.29
CA ILE A 206 -15.65 14.61 -6.91
C ILE A 206 -16.84 15.56 -6.89
N VAL A 207 -17.93 15.15 -6.24
CA VAL A 207 -19.13 15.97 -6.05
C VAL A 207 -19.22 16.41 -4.60
N LEU A 208 -19.19 17.71 -4.37
CA LEU A 208 -19.35 18.32 -3.06
C LEU A 208 -20.83 18.51 -2.75
N HIS A 209 -21.28 17.91 -1.65
CA HIS A 209 -22.59 18.17 -1.06
C HIS A 209 -22.43 18.89 0.28
N ILE A 210 -23.51 19.52 0.75
CA ILE A 210 -23.54 20.28 2.00
C ILE A 210 -23.07 19.42 3.20
N ASN A 211 -23.38 18.12 3.19
CA ASN A 211 -23.12 17.21 4.32
C ASN A 211 -22.10 16.10 4.03
N TYR A 212 -21.63 15.93 2.78
CA TYR A 212 -20.72 14.85 2.40
C TYR A 212 -20.01 15.14 1.08
N VAL A 213 -18.93 14.43 0.83
CA VAL A 213 -18.25 14.34 -0.46
C VAL A 213 -18.59 13.00 -1.10
N LYS A 214 -19.08 13.03 -2.33
CA LYS A 214 -19.26 11.84 -3.16
C LYS A 214 -18.08 11.70 -4.11
N LEU A 215 -17.43 10.55 -4.07
CA LEU A 215 -16.37 10.15 -5.00
C LEU A 215 -16.91 9.05 -5.89
N ALA A 216 -16.84 9.23 -7.21
CA ALA A 216 -17.23 8.22 -8.18
C ALA A 216 -16.12 8.01 -9.21
N PHE A 217 -16.00 6.78 -9.70
CA PHE A 217 -15.10 6.41 -10.80
C PHE A 217 -15.82 5.50 -11.80
N ASN A 218 -15.28 5.48 -13.02
CA ASN A 218 -15.63 4.52 -14.05
C ASN A 218 -14.33 3.86 -14.53
N THR A 219 -14.21 2.54 -14.40
CA THR A 219 -12.97 1.79 -14.66
C THR A 219 -13.22 0.62 -15.61
N TYR A 220 -12.24 0.40 -16.49
CA TYR A 220 -12.30 -0.60 -17.56
C TYR A 220 -11.35 -1.80 -17.33
N PHE A 221 -10.82 -2.02 -16.12
CA PHE A 221 -9.76 -3.01 -15.85
C PHE A 221 -10.21 -4.19 -14.94
N VAL A 222 -10.00 -5.40 -15.50
CA VAL A 222 -9.83 -6.80 -15.01
C VAL A 222 -10.77 -7.48 -13.96
N ASP A 223 -11.23 -8.66 -14.40
CA ASP A 223 -11.81 -9.87 -13.78
C ASP A 223 -12.55 -9.85 -12.42
N GLU A 224 -13.85 -10.13 -12.51
CA GLU A 224 -14.88 -10.02 -11.47
C GLU A 224 -14.73 -11.07 -10.34
N TYR A 225 -14.05 -12.18 -10.62
CA TYR A 225 -13.88 -13.30 -9.70
C TYR A 225 -12.79 -13.10 -8.62
N VAL A 226 -11.82 -12.22 -8.87
CA VAL A 226 -10.64 -12.04 -7.99
C VAL A 226 -10.97 -11.12 -6.81
N PHE A 227 -11.71 -10.04 -7.05
CA PHE A 227 -11.98 -8.99 -6.06
C PHE A 227 -12.88 -9.45 -4.91
N ILE A 228 -13.93 -10.23 -5.20
CA ILE A 228 -14.90 -10.70 -4.19
C ILE A 228 -14.28 -11.79 -3.30
N ASN A 229 -13.43 -12.66 -3.86
CA ASN A 229 -12.75 -13.70 -3.08
C ASN A 229 -11.66 -13.14 -2.15
N ALA A 230 -10.99 -12.05 -2.54
CA ALA A 230 -9.97 -11.40 -1.72
C ALA A 230 -10.50 -10.80 -0.41
N ILE A 231 -11.69 -10.20 -0.43
CA ILE A 231 -12.31 -9.61 0.77
C ILE A 231 -12.79 -10.70 1.74
N ASN A 232 -13.27 -11.83 1.21
CA ASN A 232 -13.89 -12.90 2.00
C ASN A 232 -12.90 -13.96 2.55
N SER A 233 -11.64 -13.96 2.10
CA SER A 233 -10.64 -14.99 2.47
C SER A 233 -9.53 -14.51 3.41
N CYS A 234 -9.50 -13.21 3.76
CA CYS A 234 -8.47 -12.64 4.63
C CYS A 234 -8.84 -12.82 6.11
N THR A 235 -8.22 -13.81 6.77
CA THR A 235 -8.27 -13.95 8.24
C THR A 235 -6.95 -13.48 8.84
N VAL A 236 -6.97 -12.40 9.61
CA VAL A 236 -5.78 -11.92 10.34
C VAL A 236 -5.78 -12.55 11.73
N LEU A 237 -4.84 -13.46 11.97
CA LEU A 237 -4.64 -14.06 13.29
C LEU A 237 -3.63 -13.23 14.09
N LYS A 238 -4.07 -12.61 15.19
CA LYS A 238 -3.17 -11.89 16.11
C LYS A 238 -2.58 -12.89 17.10
N HIS A 239 -1.29 -13.18 16.99
CA HIS A 239 -0.54 -13.87 18.03
C HIS A 239 0.10 -12.84 18.97
N ASN A 240 -0.29 -12.84 20.24
CA ASN A 240 0.39 -12.05 21.28
C ASN A 240 1.71 -12.73 21.65
N SER A 241 2.77 -12.51 20.86
CA SER A 241 4.12 -12.74 21.36
C SER A 241 4.53 -11.50 22.16
N GLY A 242 4.37 -11.56 23.48
CA GLY A 242 4.84 -10.50 24.36
C GLY A 242 6.34 -10.31 24.17
N TYR A 243 6.75 -9.14 23.69
CA TYR A 243 8.06 -8.63 24.03
C TYR A 243 7.95 -8.12 25.47
N SER A 244 8.35 -8.98 26.42
CA SER A 244 8.66 -8.53 27.78
C SER A 244 9.78 -7.50 27.68
N ASN A 245 9.56 -6.34 28.32
CA ASN A 245 10.59 -5.33 28.54
C ASN A 245 11.85 -5.90 29.17
#